data_AF-A0A532UW14-F1
#
_entry.id   AF-A0A532UW14-F1
#
_cell.length_a   1.000
_cell.length_b   1.000
_cell.length_c   1.000
_cell.angle_alpha   90.00
_cell.angle_beta   90.00
_cell.angle_gamma   90.00
#
_symmetry.space_group_name_H-M   'P 1'
#
loop_
_entity.id
_entity.type
_entity.pdbx_description
1 polymer ?
#
loop_
_entity_poly.entity_id
_entity_poly.type
_entity_poly.pdbx_seq_one_letter_code
_entity_poly.pdbx_strand_id
1 'polypeptide(L)'
;MKKGRESKGINRRTFIKTATGAAAAFSIPTGAFHILSRKSEATDLWRDPRVVTIKDVASHQGSQLDQSIVQVMMDEAIRRYTEINNIGEAYHAIFPNITTDDVIGIKVNCINSSLPTHPEMVNALINGLTQMDVGGSPFPENNVIIWDRSSWELSNSGYTLNSGATGVRCMGTNSVGYNSLYLNCAGSYQHPSNILTDYCNYLIDFAVLKNHSTAGITLAMKNHLGSIQSPGSLHPGYCDPYIPALNQQIRDVLAVEETLHIIDAVFGCYSGGPGGSPNMVYEGIIMGEDRVAIDAVGRDILDDAGCSTIYRATHVDTAANPPYSLGVANLSSIEQIVVEDPSTKVRNLQVTKNYPDVTLDWSTPEYSGVYKVQRSIDPEFGTYDEIATLNENSYIDAGILTSNDKYFYRVVKTWG
;
A
#
# COMPACT_ATOMS: atom_id res chain seq x y z
N MET A 1 -40.17 43.27 -16.74
CA MET A 1 -39.17 44.30 -17.11
C MET A 1 -38.03 44.22 -16.09
N LYS A 2 -36.78 44.07 -16.58
CA LYS A 2 -35.50 43.90 -15.85
C LYS A 2 -35.31 42.55 -15.12
N LYS A 3 -34.17 41.86 -15.22
CA LYS A 3 -33.05 41.79 -16.18
C LYS A 3 -32.26 40.55 -15.73
N GLY A 4 -31.98 39.61 -16.64
CA GLY A 4 -31.18 38.42 -16.35
C GLY A 4 -29.74 38.76 -16.01
N ARG A 5 -29.09 37.89 -15.23
CA ARG A 5 -27.64 37.88 -15.03
C ARG A 5 -27.14 36.46 -15.30
N GLU A 6 -26.70 36.25 -16.54
CA GLU A 6 -25.92 35.07 -16.95
C GLU A 6 -24.57 35.09 -16.22
N SER A 7 -24.24 33.99 -15.54
CA SER A 7 -22.87 33.73 -15.09
C SER A 7 -22.06 33.22 -16.28
N LYS A 8 -21.15 34.05 -16.80
CA LYS A 8 -20.17 33.63 -17.80
C LYS A 8 -19.19 32.63 -17.16
N GLY A 9 -19.41 31.34 -17.42
CA GLY A 9 -18.42 30.30 -17.16
C GLY A 9 -17.19 30.52 -18.04
N ILE A 10 -16.01 30.51 -17.42
CA ILE A 10 -14.73 30.50 -18.15
C ILE A 10 -14.56 29.10 -18.74
N ASN A 11 -14.52 29.03 -20.06
CA ASN A 11 -14.44 27.77 -20.80
C ASN A 11 -12.98 27.27 -20.77
N ARG A 12 -12.77 26.00 -20.41
CA ARG A 12 -11.46 25.32 -20.20
C ARG A 12 -10.50 25.34 -21.41
N ARG A 13 -10.93 25.86 -22.58
CA ARG A 13 -10.12 25.95 -23.81
C ARG A 13 -9.37 27.27 -24.03
N THR A 14 -9.55 28.28 -23.16
CA THR A 14 -8.87 29.59 -23.32
C THR A 14 -7.59 29.73 -22.48
N PHE A 15 -7.27 28.75 -21.63
CA PHE A 15 -6.07 28.80 -20.77
C PHE A 15 -4.80 28.22 -21.43
N ILE A 16 -4.91 27.46 -22.54
CA ILE A 16 -3.78 26.79 -23.21
C ILE A 16 -3.20 27.63 -24.38
N LYS A 17 -3.20 28.96 -24.31
CA LYS A 17 -2.62 29.79 -25.40
C LYS A 17 -1.64 30.88 -24.98
N THR A 18 -1.11 30.83 -23.75
CA THR A 18 -0.10 31.82 -23.32
C THR A 18 1.08 31.17 -22.61
N ALA A 19 1.75 30.23 -23.29
CA ALA A 19 3.07 29.76 -22.90
C ALA A 19 3.90 29.44 -24.16
N THR A 20 4.15 30.49 -24.95
CA THR A 20 5.17 30.45 -26.01
C THR A 20 6.10 31.64 -25.80
N GLY A 21 7.36 31.35 -25.47
CA GLY A 21 8.46 32.29 -25.62
C GLY A 21 9.33 32.46 -24.37
N ALA A 22 10.36 31.62 -24.22
CA ALA A 22 11.75 32.04 -24.04
C ALA A 22 12.63 30.79 -23.86
N ALA A 23 13.34 30.42 -24.92
CA ALA A 23 14.49 29.53 -24.84
C ALA A 23 15.67 30.32 -24.25
N ALA A 24 16.26 29.81 -23.18
CA ALA A 24 17.62 30.15 -22.77
C ALA A 24 18.38 28.85 -22.53
N ALA A 25 19.43 28.65 -23.30
CA ALA A 25 20.27 27.47 -23.31
C ALA A 25 21.05 27.33 -21.99
N PHE A 26 20.98 26.14 -21.39
CA PHE A 26 22.02 25.62 -20.52
C PHE A 26 22.29 24.16 -20.89
N SER A 27 23.46 23.95 -21.51
CA SER A 27 24.13 22.66 -21.58
C SER A 27 24.70 22.32 -20.20
N ILE A 28 24.26 21.21 -19.61
CA ILE A 28 24.86 20.60 -18.41
C ILE A 28 25.02 19.08 -18.70
N PRO A 29 26.13 18.44 -18.27
CA PRO A 29 26.53 17.12 -18.73
C PRO A 29 25.70 15.99 -18.12
N THR A 30 25.74 14.85 -18.82
CA THR A 30 25.33 13.52 -18.38
C THR A 30 25.83 13.19 -16.95
N GLY A 31 24.91 12.78 -16.08
CA GLY A 31 25.22 12.12 -14.80
C GLY A 31 24.93 12.96 -13.56
N ALA A 32 23.66 13.25 -13.29
CA ALA A 32 23.20 13.66 -11.98
C ALA A 32 21.90 12.91 -11.68
N PHE A 33 21.93 12.08 -10.65
CA PHE A 33 20.72 11.55 -10.02
C PHE A 33 19.85 12.76 -9.65
N HIS A 34 18.71 12.92 -10.32
CA HIS A 34 17.67 13.80 -9.84
C HIS A 34 17.05 13.11 -8.63
N ILE A 35 17.60 13.36 -7.44
CA ILE A 35 16.84 13.20 -6.21
C ILE A 35 15.72 14.23 -6.31
N LEU A 36 14.55 13.78 -6.77
CA LEU A 36 13.29 14.46 -6.49
C LEU A 36 13.11 14.39 -4.98
N SER A 37 13.74 15.32 -4.26
CA SER A 37 13.42 15.56 -2.86
C SER A 37 11.98 16.06 -2.84
N ARG A 38 11.04 15.14 -2.60
CA ARG A 38 9.69 15.49 -2.16
C ARG A 38 9.83 15.93 -0.72
N LYS A 39 10.12 17.21 -0.52
CA LYS A 39 9.68 17.90 0.69
C LYS A 39 8.15 17.84 0.70
N SER A 40 7.57 17.05 1.59
CA SER A 40 6.17 17.18 1.99
C SER A 40 6.02 18.47 2.80
N GLU A 41 5.99 19.60 2.10
CA GLU A 41 5.33 20.79 2.64
C GLU A 41 3.86 20.69 2.26
N ALA A 42 2.99 20.80 3.26
CA ALA A 42 1.55 20.74 3.10
C ALA A 42 1.04 21.88 2.20
N THR A 43 0.96 21.67 0.89
CA THR A 43 0.08 22.42 -0.04
C THR A 43 0.04 21.75 -1.42
N ASP A 44 -1.06 21.06 -1.74
CA ASP A 44 -1.92 21.48 -2.87
C ASP A 44 -3.30 20.83 -2.74
N LEU A 45 -4.35 21.64 -2.84
CA LEU A 45 -5.75 21.27 -2.58
C LEU A 45 -6.39 20.34 -3.64
N TRP A 46 -5.62 19.65 -4.49
CA TRP A 46 -6.18 18.93 -5.65
C TRP A 46 -5.33 17.74 -6.15
N ARG A 47 -4.83 16.88 -5.24
CA ARG A 47 -4.68 15.47 -5.60
C ARG A 47 -5.58 14.66 -4.69
N ASP A 48 -6.59 14.04 -5.29
CA ASP A 48 -7.41 13.04 -4.64
C ASP A 48 -6.47 12.01 -3.99
N PRO A 49 -6.68 11.60 -2.72
CA PRO A 49 -5.86 10.56 -2.12
C PRO A 49 -5.88 9.32 -2.99
N ARG A 50 -4.71 8.70 -3.11
CA ARG A 50 -4.51 7.49 -3.89
C ARG A 50 -4.69 6.26 -3.01
N VAL A 51 -5.44 5.29 -3.50
CA VAL A 51 -5.54 3.96 -2.89
C VAL A 51 -5.23 2.92 -3.96
N VAL A 52 -4.24 2.08 -3.69
CA VAL A 52 -3.87 0.98 -4.58
C VAL A 52 -4.47 -0.31 -4.05
N THR A 53 -5.12 -1.08 -4.92
CA THR A 53 -5.60 -2.43 -4.64
C THR A 53 -4.88 -3.40 -5.57
N ILE A 54 -4.10 -4.31 -5.00
CA ILE A 54 -3.45 -5.39 -5.74
C ILE A 54 -4.16 -6.68 -5.45
N LYS A 55 -4.59 -7.42 -6.48
CA LYS A 55 -5.27 -8.71 -6.37
C LYS A 55 -4.50 -9.77 -7.12
N ASP A 56 -4.37 -10.97 -6.54
CA ASP A 56 -3.71 -12.08 -7.20
C ASP A 56 -4.31 -13.42 -6.77
N VAL A 57 -4.94 -14.12 -7.70
CA VAL A 57 -5.60 -15.41 -7.42
C VAL A 57 -4.61 -16.51 -7.00
N ALA A 58 -3.32 -16.34 -7.28
CA ALA A 58 -2.27 -17.27 -6.87
C ALA A 58 -1.74 -17.00 -5.45
N SER A 59 -2.24 -15.97 -4.76
CA SER A 59 -1.77 -15.56 -3.42
C SER A 59 -1.99 -16.59 -2.32
N HIS A 60 -2.80 -17.61 -2.54
CA HIS A 60 -3.08 -18.66 -1.56
C HIS A 60 -3.26 -20.05 -2.17
N GLN A 61 -3.08 -21.07 -1.34
CA GLN A 61 -3.56 -22.43 -1.59
C GLN A 61 -4.40 -22.89 -0.39
N GLY A 62 -5.71 -22.93 -0.58
CA GLY A 62 -6.64 -23.22 0.52
C GLY A 62 -6.64 -22.05 1.52
N SER A 63 -6.13 -22.28 2.73
CA SER A 63 -6.06 -21.24 3.77
C SER A 63 -4.64 -20.73 4.02
N GLN A 64 -3.66 -21.17 3.23
CA GLN A 64 -2.25 -20.81 3.38
C GLN A 64 -1.86 -19.82 2.30
N LEU A 65 -1.19 -18.74 2.67
CA LEU A 65 -0.66 -17.76 1.73
C LEU A 65 0.60 -18.31 1.04
N ASP A 66 0.78 -17.99 -0.25
CA ASP A 66 2.04 -18.21 -0.95
C ASP A 66 2.95 -16.99 -0.74
N GLN A 67 3.99 -17.17 0.07
CA GLN A 67 4.91 -16.09 0.44
C GLN A 67 5.56 -15.40 -0.77
N SER A 68 5.83 -16.15 -1.86
CA SER A 68 6.46 -15.59 -3.04
C SER A 68 5.51 -14.70 -3.85
N ILE A 69 4.22 -15.06 -3.87
CA ILE A 69 3.19 -14.30 -4.57
C ILE A 69 2.83 -13.04 -3.80
N VAL A 70 2.66 -13.13 -2.48
CA VAL A 70 2.37 -11.94 -1.66
C VAL A 70 3.53 -10.95 -1.62
N GLN A 71 4.78 -11.41 -1.78
CA GLN A 71 5.91 -10.50 -2.03
C GLN A 71 5.72 -9.69 -3.31
N VAL A 72 5.34 -10.35 -4.42
CA VAL A 72 5.06 -9.66 -5.69
C VAL A 72 3.91 -8.66 -5.52
N MET A 73 2.86 -9.02 -4.79
CA MET A 73 1.73 -8.13 -4.56
C MET A 73 2.13 -6.90 -3.74
N MET A 74 2.90 -7.07 -2.66
CA MET A 74 3.35 -5.97 -1.80
C MET A 74 4.31 -5.03 -2.55
N ASP A 75 5.26 -5.60 -3.30
CA ASP A 75 6.19 -4.86 -4.15
C ASP A 75 5.43 -4.05 -5.21
N GLU A 76 4.40 -4.64 -5.82
CA GLU A 76 3.59 -3.94 -6.81
C GLU A 76 2.72 -2.85 -6.19
N ALA A 77 2.20 -3.06 -4.98
CA ALA A 77 1.42 -2.06 -4.27
C ALA A 77 2.23 -0.77 -4.07
N ILE A 78 3.46 -0.89 -3.54
CA ILE A 78 4.30 0.28 -3.27
C ILE A 78 4.79 0.95 -4.57
N ARG A 79 5.09 0.17 -5.62
CA ARG A 79 5.46 0.74 -6.94
C ARG A 79 4.33 1.56 -7.54
N ARG A 80 3.10 1.04 -7.52
CA ARG A 80 1.93 1.74 -8.03
C ARG A 80 1.60 2.98 -7.22
N TYR A 81 1.77 2.87 -5.91
CA TYR A 81 1.52 3.98 -5.02
C TYR A 81 2.49 5.14 -5.30
N THR A 82 3.79 4.82 -5.38
CA THR A 82 4.87 5.82 -5.50
C THR A 82 5.22 6.22 -6.93
N GLU A 83 4.84 5.41 -7.92
CA GLU A 83 5.33 5.46 -9.31
C GLU A 83 6.85 5.28 -9.44
N ILE A 84 7.48 4.62 -8.45
CA ILE A 84 8.92 4.34 -8.42
C ILE A 84 9.11 2.83 -8.54
N ASN A 85 9.92 2.37 -9.51
CA ASN A 85 10.09 0.95 -9.77
C ASN A 85 11.05 0.26 -8.79
N ASN A 86 12.11 0.94 -8.37
CA ASN A 86 13.05 0.38 -7.41
C ASN A 86 12.39 0.30 -6.03
N ILE A 87 12.35 -0.89 -5.42
CA ILE A 87 11.64 -1.13 -4.17
C ILE A 87 12.22 -0.32 -3.01
N GLY A 88 13.54 -0.28 -2.87
CA GLY A 88 14.21 0.51 -1.83
C GLY A 88 13.93 2.00 -1.98
N GLU A 89 14.00 2.54 -3.21
CA GLU A 89 13.67 3.94 -3.48
C GLU A 89 12.18 4.25 -3.27
N ALA A 90 11.29 3.32 -3.62
CA ALA A 90 9.85 3.46 -3.44
C ALA A 90 9.49 3.56 -1.96
N TYR A 91 9.99 2.66 -1.11
CA TYR A 91 9.78 2.77 0.33
C TYR A 91 10.45 4.02 0.91
N HIS A 92 11.66 4.36 0.49
CA HIS A 92 12.34 5.57 0.99
C HIS A 92 11.56 6.85 0.65
N ALA A 93 10.83 6.88 -0.48
CA ALA A 93 9.97 8.00 -0.84
C ALA A 93 8.77 8.21 0.11
N ILE A 94 8.34 7.17 0.83
CA ILE A 94 7.32 7.27 1.90
C ILE A 94 7.92 7.84 3.18
N PHE A 95 9.22 7.60 3.42
CA PHE A 95 9.92 8.03 4.63
C PHE A 95 11.08 8.99 4.28
N PRO A 96 10.82 10.18 3.70
CA PRO A 96 11.85 11.01 3.09
C PRO A 96 12.89 11.56 4.08
N ASN A 97 12.60 11.54 5.38
CA ASN A 97 13.48 12.05 6.44
C ASN A 97 14.01 10.94 7.35
N ILE A 98 13.84 9.67 6.99
CA ILE A 98 14.27 8.54 7.81
C ILE A 98 15.80 8.49 7.92
N THR A 99 16.27 8.09 9.09
CA THR A 99 17.67 7.87 9.42
C THR A 99 17.85 6.44 9.97
N THR A 100 19.10 5.99 10.08
CA THR A 100 19.41 4.68 10.68
C THR A 100 19.15 4.60 12.19
N ASP A 101 18.81 5.72 12.83
CA ASP A 101 18.43 5.78 14.25
C ASP A 101 16.91 5.72 14.43
N ASP A 102 16.13 5.96 13.37
CA ASP A 102 14.67 5.93 13.42
C ASP A 102 14.12 4.51 13.42
N VAL A 103 12.99 4.32 14.09
CA VAL A 103 12.29 3.03 14.19
C VAL A 103 10.93 3.10 13.49
N ILE A 104 10.64 2.09 12.66
CA ILE A 104 9.33 1.87 12.05
C ILE A 104 8.56 0.83 12.86
N GLY A 105 7.40 1.22 13.39
CA GLY A 105 6.42 0.30 13.96
C GLY A 105 5.45 -0.21 12.89
N ILE A 106 5.13 -1.50 12.92
CA ILE A 106 4.09 -2.12 12.10
C ILE A 106 2.99 -2.59 13.06
N LYS A 107 1.87 -1.87 13.10
CA LYS A 107 0.72 -2.21 13.94
C LYS A 107 -0.14 -3.24 13.23
N VAL A 108 -0.02 -4.50 13.65
CA VAL A 108 -0.80 -5.62 13.09
C VAL A 108 -2.12 -5.82 13.86
N ASN A 109 -3.02 -6.65 13.33
CA ASN A 109 -4.27 -7.05 13.98
C ASN A 109 -4.28 -8.54 14.29
N CYS A 110 -4.11 -8.91 15.55
CA CYS A 110 -3.94 -10.30 16.01
C CYS A 110 -5.01 -10.76 17.01
N ILE A 111 -5.99 -9.92 17.34
CA ILE A 111 -7.05 -10.24 18.32
C ILE A 111 -7.88 -11.47 17.93
N ASN A 112 -8.02 -11.71 16.63
CA ASN A 112 -8.67 -12.88 16.08
C ASN A 112 -7.64 -13.69 15.29
N SER A 113 -7.06 -14.70 15.93
CA SER A 113 -6.04 -15.55 15.33
C SER A 113 -6.54 -16.44 14.18
N SER A 114 -7.86 -16.53 13.97
CA SER A 114 -8.40 -17.20 12.78
C SER A 114 -8.36 -16.32 11.53
N LEU A 115 -8.19 -15.01 11.69
CA LEU A 115 -8.02 -14.05 10.61
C LEU A 115 -7.15 -12.87 11.09
N PRO A 116 -5.86 -13.11 11.37
CA PRO A 116 -4.95 -12.06 11.76
C PRO A 116 -4.45 -11.30 10.51
N THR A 117 -3.70 -10.22 10.70
CA THR A 117 -2.76 -9.79 9.66
C THR A 117 -1.78 -10.95 9.46
N HIS A 118 -1.62 -11.45 8.24
CA HIS A 118 -0.81 -12.65 8.03
C HIS A 118 0.69 -12.33 8.21
N PRO A 119 1.47 -13.19 8.90
CA PRO A 119 2.92 -13.02 9.00
C PRO A 119 3.61 -12.92 7.63
N GLU A 120 3.15 -13.67 6.63
CA GLU A 120 3.68 -13.67 5.26
C GLU A 120 3.58 -12.29 4.60
N MET A 121 2.47 -11.60 4.83
CA MET A 121 2.21 -10.24 4.33
C MET A 121 3.11 -9.20 5.00
N VAL A 122 3.29 -9.32 6.32
CA VAL A 122 4.18 -8.44 7.07
C VAL A 122 5.65 -8.69 6.71
N ASN A 123 6.04 -9.94 6.49
CA ASN A 123 7.39 -10.27 6.01
C ASN A 123 7.65 -9.68 4.62
N ALA A 124 6.65 -9.68 3.72
CA ALA A 124 6.77 -9.05 2.41
C ALA A 124 7.03 -7.54 2.51
N LEU A 125 6.32 -6.85 3.40
CA LEU A 125 6.54 -5.44 3.70
C LEU A 125 7.95 -5.20 4.24
N ILE A 126 8.38 -5.98 5.24
CA ILE A 126 9.71 -5.86 5.87
C ILE A 126 10.82 -6.04 4.85
N ASN A 127 10.73 -7.05 3.98
CA ASN A 127 11.72 -7.29 2.93
C ASN A 127 11.88 -6.08 2.00
N GLY A 128 10.82 -5.30 1.81
CA GLY A 128 10.86 -4.05 1.06
C GLY A 128 11.47 -2.90 1.85
N LEU A 129 11.06 -2.73 3.12
CA LEU A 129 11.59 -1.68 4.00
C LEU A 129 13.11 -1.79 4.18
N THR A 130 13.64 -3.01 4.34
CA THR A 130 15.08 -3.24 4.54
C THR A 130 15.90 -3.02 3.26
N GLN A 131 15.26 -2.83 2.11
CA GLN A 131 15.94 -2.43 0.86
C GLN A 131 16.14 -0.92 0.75
N MET A 132 15.53 -0.11 1.62
CA MET A 132 15.76 1.34 1.64
C MET A 132 17.24 1.63 1.88
N ASP A 133 17.84 2.47 1.02
CA ASP A 133 19.16 3.04 1.26
C ASP A 133 19.03 4.30 2.12
N VAL A 134 19.45 4.20 3.38
CA VAL A 134 19.39 5.25 4.38
C VAL A 134 20.82 5.65 4.75
N GLY A 135 21.37 6.61 4.01
CA GLY A 135 22.71 7.15 4.26
C GLY A 135 23.86 6.27 3.75
N GLY A 136 23.64 5.47 2.70
CA GLY A 136 24.62 4.56 2.11
C GLY A 136 24.60 3.17 2.75
N SER A 137 23.52 2.80 3.44
CA SER A 137 23.35 1.52 4.13
C SER A 137 21.88 1.09 4.13
N PRO A 138 21.61 -0.23 4.06
CA PRO A 138 20.24 -0.74 4.18
C PRO A 138 19.59 -0.34 5.50
N PHE A 139 18.28 -0.08 5.49
CA PHE A 139 17.55 0.22 6.72
C PHE A 139 17.65 -0.96 7.71
N PRO A 140 18.04 -0.72 8.98
CA PRO A 140 18.33 -1.82 9.91
C PRO A 140 17.09 -2.65 10.25
N GLU A 141 17.17 -3.98 10.12
CA GLU A 141 16.08 -4.89 10.52
C GLU A 141 15.63 -4.69 11.97
N ASN A 142 16.58 -4.47 12.88
CA ASN A 142 16.25 -4.27 14.30
C ASN A 142 15.51 -2.94 14.55
N ASN A 143 15.52 -2.01 13.60
CA ASN A 143 14.73 -0.80 13.64
C ASN A 143 13.30 -1.00 13.13
N VAL A 144 12.88 -2.24 12.85
CA VAL A 144 11.48 -2.58 12.60
C VAL A 144 10.88 -3.28 13.81
N ILE A 145 9.70 -2.84 14.25
CA ILE A 145 8.92 -3.48 15.33
C ILE A 145 7.56 -3.92 14.81
N ILE A 146 7.28 -5.22 14.77
CA ILE A 146 5.93 -5.77 14.61
C ILE A 146 5.24 -5.75 15.97
N TRP A 147 4.04 -5.20 16.07
CA TRP A 147 3.35 -5.14 17.36
C TRP A 147 1.83 -5.13 17.30
N ASP A 148 1.23 -5.58 18.40
CA ASP A 148 -0.20 -5.42 18.72
C ASP A 148 -0.35 -5.37 20.26
N ARG A 149 -1.59 -5.41 20.77
CA ARG A 149 -1.88 -5.23 22.20
C ARG A 149 -1.25 -6.29 23.12
N SER A 150 -1.07 -7.54 22.67
CA SER A 150 -0.52 -8.60 23.50
C SER A 150 0.42 -9.57 22.78
N SER A 151 1.48 -9.99 23.48
CA SER A 151 2.43 -10.98 22.99
C SER A 151 1.79 -12.34 22.74
N TRP A 152 0.76 -12.70 23.52
CA TRP A 152 0.04 -13.96 23.33
C TRP A 152 -0.74 -13.97 22.02
N GLU A 153 -1.43 -12.89 21.66
CA GLU A 153 -2.16 -12.79 20.39
C GLU A 153 -1.24 -12.83 19.18
N LEU A 154 -0.08 -12.15 19.26
CA LEU A 154 0.96 -12.23 18.24
C LEU A 154 1.42 -13.68 18.05
N SER A 155 1.82 -14.38 19.12
CA SER A 155 2.23 -15.78 19.03
C SER A 155 1.13 -16.71 18.53
N ASN A 156 -0.11 -16.50 18.98
CA ASN A 156 -1.26 -17.30 18.56
C ASN A 156 -1.65 -17.05 17.09
N SER A 157 -1.21 -15.93 16.52
CA SER A 157 -1.38 -15.57 15.11
C SER A 157 -0.19 -15.97 14.23
N GLY A 158 0.78 -16.71 14.78
CA GLY A 158 1.93 -17.23 14.04
C GLY A 158 3.18 -16.34 14.04
N TYR A 159 3.18 -15.21 14.74
CA TYR A 159 4.38 -14.37 14.87
C TYR A 159 5.38 -14.94 15.87
N THR A 160 6.67 -14.82 15.54
CA THR A 160 7.76 -15.14 16.47
C THR A 160 8.15 -13.89 17.24
N LEU A 161 7.98 -13.91 18.57
CA LEU A 161 8.36 -12.79 19.44
C LEU A 161 9.87 -12.59 19.43
N ASN A 162 10.30 -11.33 19.35
CA ASN A 162 11.70 -10.94 19.41
C ASN A 162 11.85 -9.57 20.08
N SER A 163 12.54 -9.52 21.21
CA SER A 163 12.93 -8.28 21.88
C SER A 163 14.45 -8.10 21.96
N GLY A 164 15.20 -8.87 21.17
CA GLY A 164 16.67 -8.83 21.11
C GLY A 164 17.21 -7.70 20.23
N ALA A 165 18.54 -7.58 20.22
CA ALA A 165 19.27 -6.54 19.48
C ALA A 165 19.57 -6.89 18.01
N THR A 166 19.08 -8.03 17.52
CA THR A 166 19.29 -8.50 16.13
C THR A 166 17.98 -8.99 15.53
N GLY A 167 17.84 -8.82 14.22
CA GLY A 167 16.63 -9.16 13.47
C GLY A 167 15.46 -8.25 13.81
N VAL A 168 14.36 -8.42 13.09
CA VAL A 168 13.10 -7.68 13.31
C VAL A 168 12.56 -7.93 14.71
N ARG A 169 12.18 -6.87 15.42
CA ARG A 169 11.56 -6.99 16.73
C ARG A 169 10.08 -7.32 16.58
N CYS A 170 9.55 -8.14 17.49
CA CYS A 170 8.13 -8.46 17.57
C CYS A 170 7.71 -8.55 19.04
N MET A 171 6.83 -7.65 19.48
CA MET A 171 6.43 -7.56 20.88
C MET A 171 5.05 -6.97 21.07
N GLY A 172 4.34 -7.40 22.11
CA GLY A 172 3.04 -6.85 22.46
C GLY A 172 3.14 -5.66 23.42
N THR A 173 2.17 -4.75 23.38
CA THR A 173 2.05 -3.63 24.33
C THR A 173 2.06 -4.10 25.79
N ASN A 174 1.46 -5.25 26.10
CA ASN A 174 1.47 -5.82 27.44
C ASN A 174 2.87 -6.10 28.02
N SER A 175 3.92 -6.14 27.18
CA SER A 175 5.30 -6.33 27.63
C SER A 175 6.05 -5.04 27.93
N VAL A 176 5.59 -3.90 27.41
CA VAL A 176 6.24 -2.58 27.59
C VAL A 176 5.36 -1.55 28.31
N GLY A 177 4.05 -1.81 28.43
CA GLY A 177 3.09 -0.96 29.12
C GLY A 177 2.52 0.18 28.26
N TYR A 178 1.74 1.03 28.92
CA TYR A 178 1.12 2.23 28.35
C TYR A 178 1.78 3.49 28.92
N ASN A 179 1.85 4.54 28.11
CA ASN A 179 2.46 5.80 28.47
C ASN A 179 1.54 6.61 29.39
N SER A 180 2.12 7.40 30.30
CA SER A 180 1.36 8.31 31.17
C SER A 180 0.68 9.48 30.44
N LEU A 181 1.03 9.72 29.16
CA LEU A 181 0.37 10.69 28.30
C LEU A 181 -1.12 10.41 28.16
N TYR A 182 -1.93 11.48 28.11
CA TYR A 182 -3.38 11.41 27.99
C TYR A 182 -3.84 11.76 26.58
N LEU A 183 -4.63 10.88 25.98
CA LEU A 183 -5.40 11.17 24.76
C LEU A 183 -6.87 11.39 25.12
N ASN A 184 -7.42 12.54 24.75
CA ASN A 184 -8.84 12.86 24.95
C ASN A 184 -9.66 12.43 23.72
N CYS A 185 -10.16 11.20 23.76
CA CYS A 185 -10.95 10.64 22.68
C CYS A 185 -12.44 10.97 22.92
N ALA A 186 -12.85 12.19 22.54
CA ALA A 186 -14.23 12.66 22.69
C ALA A 186 -14.78 12.52 24.13
N GLY A 187 -13.98 12.92 25.13
CA GLY A 187 -14.31 12.84 26.55
C GLY A 187 -13.96 11.52 27.22
N SER A 188 -13.52 10.50 26.46
CA SER A 188 -12.93 9.28 27.01
C SER A 188 -11.41 9.40 27.04
N TYR A 189 -10.82 9.30 28.23
CA TYR A 189 -9.37 9.40 28.42
C TYR A 189 -8.70 8.05 28.17
N GLN A 190 -7.64 8.06 27.37
CA GLN A 190 -6.85 6.89 27.02
C GLN A 190 -5.36 7.13 27.25
N HIS A 191 -4.66 6.04 27.52
CA HIS A 191 -3.19 5.99 27.54
C HIS A 191 -2.71 5.18 26.34
N PRO A 192 -1.84 5.74 25.48
CA PRO A 192 -1.31 5.04 24.31
C PRO A 192 -0.25 4.01 24.72
N SER A 193 -0.07 2.99 23.90
CA SER A 193 1.02 2.01 24.02
C SER A 193 2.38 2.72 24.06
N ASN A 194 3.29 2.29 24.93
CA ASN A 194 4.67 2.81 24.90
C ASN A 194 5.35 2.52 23.56
N ILE A 195 4.95 1.48 22.83
CA ILE A 195 5.48 1.22 21.48
C ILE A 195 5.18 2.40 20.54
N LEU A 196 3.98 2.95 20.63
CA LEU A 196 3.51 4.04 19.78
C LEU A 196 4.16 5.40 20.14
N THR A 197 4.65 5.56 21.37
CA THR A 197 5.21 6.85 21.84
C THR A 197 6.72 6.84 21.98
N ASP A 198 7.28 5.81 22.59
CA ASP A 198 8.66 5.80 23.09
C ASP A 198 9.58 4.96 22.20
N TYR A 199 9.01 4.11 21.34
CA TYR A 199 9.78 3.16 20.53
C TYR A 199 9.77 3.47 19.04
N CYS A 200 8.74 4.13 18.51
CA CYS A 200 8.56 4.32 17.07
C CYS A 200 8.64 5.81 16.68
N ASN A 201 9.36 6.07 15.59
CA ASN A 201 9.41 7.37 14.92
C ASN A 201 8.36 7.41 13.81
N TYR A 202 8.20 6.30 13.10
CA TYR A 202 7.20 6.13 12.05
C TYR A 202 6.29 4.94 12.35
N LEU A 203 5.06 4.99 11.85
CA LEU A 203 4.09 3.91 11.98
C LEU A 203 3.49 3.55 10.62
N ILE A 204 3.45 2.24 10.36
CA ILE A 204 2.63 1.61 9.33
C ILE A 204 1.49 0.87 10.04
N ASP A 205 0.25 1.20 9.70
CA ASP A 205 -0.91 0.49 10.21
C ASP A 205 -1.32 -0.62 9.24
N PHE A 206 -1.31 -1.88 9.71
CA PHE A 206 -1.55 -3.06 8.88
C PHE A 206 -2.77 -3.84 9.40
N ALA A 207 -3.95 -3.40 8.99
CA ALA A 207 -5.24 -3.95 9.36
C ALA A 207 -5.66 -5.14 8.48
N VAL A 208 -6.88 -5.63 8.69
CA VAL A 208 -7.44 -6.79 7.97
C VAL A 208 -8.86 -6.49 7.52
N LEU A 209 -9.26 -6.96 6.34
CA LEU A 209 -10.58 -6.72 5.74
C LEU A 209 -11.69 -7.45 6.52
N LYS A 210 -12.26 -6.80 7.53
CA LYS A 210 -13.23 -7.43 8.45
C LYS A 210 -14.37 -6.50 8.85
N ASN A 211 -15.55 -7.08 8.99
CA ASN A 211 -16.69 -6.47 9.62
C ASN A 211 -16.55 -6.46 11.16
N HIS A 212 -17.41 -5.69 11.82
CA HIS A 212 -17.49 -5.66 13.28
C HIS A 212 -18.93 -5.48 13.74
N SER A 213 -19.41 -6.37 14.62
CA SER A 213 -20.78 -6.35 15.13
C SER A 213 -21.23 -4.98 15.68
N THR A 214 -20.37 -4.30 16.45
CA THR A 214 -20.64 -2.94 16.96
C THR A 214 -20.37 -1.83 15.95
N ALA A 215 -19.13 -1.66 15.47
CA ALA A 215 -18.70 -0.50 14.67
C ALA A 215 -19.01 -0.59 13.17
N GLY A 216 -19.61 -1.68 12.71
CA GLY A 216 -19.83 -1.97 11.30
C GLY A 216 -18.63 -2.67 10.65
N ILE A 217 -17.44 -2.07 10.74
CA ILE A 217 -16.17 -2.57 10.18
C ILE A 217 -15.01 -2.45 11.17
N THR A 218 -13.90 -3.15 10.93
CA THR A 218 -12.68 -3.13 11.75
C THR A 218 -11.39 -3.09 10.92
N LEU A 219 -11.26 -2.01 10.14
CA LEU A 219 -10.14 -1.74 9.23
C LEU A 219 -9.05 -0.88 9.90
N ALA A 220 -8.41 0.03 9.18
CA ALA A 220 -7.23 0.79 9.62
C ALA A 220 -7.54 1.66 10.84
N MET A 221 -8.50 2.58 10.75
CA MET A 221 -8.76 3.51 11.86
C MET A 221 -9.16 2.80 13.16
N LYS A 222 -9.91 1.69 13.06
CA LYS A 222 -10.30 0.91 14.25
C LYS A 222 -9.17 0.04 14.80
N ASN A 223 -8.15 -0.26 14.00
CA ASN A 223 -7.00 -1.07 14.42
C ASN A 223 -6.27 -0.46 15.62
N HIS A 224 -6.31 0.87 15.74
CA HIS A 224 -5.77 1.63 16.87
C HIS A 224 -6.50 1.43 18.21
N LEU A 225 -7.67 0.78 18.25
CA LEU A 225 -8.21 0.32 19.53
C LEU A 225 -7.26 -0.71 20.20
N GLY A 226 -6.40 -1.39 19.44
CA GLY A 226 -5.32 -2.22 19.98
C GLY A 226 -4.12 -1.42 20.50
N SER A 227 -4.09 -0.09 20.30
CA SER A 227 -2.96 0.78 20.63
C SER A 227 -3.14 1.56 21.94
N ILE A 228 -4.26 1.35 22.65
CA ILE A 228 -4.64 2.11 23.86
C ILE A 228 -5.04 1.20 25.02
N GLN A 229 -4.97 1.72 26.24
CA GLN A 229 -5.18 0.93 27.46
C GLN A 229 -6.60 0.40 27.63
N SER A 230 -7.63 1.20 27.30
CA SER A 230 -9.02 0.87 27.62
C SER A 230 -9.94 1.00 26.40
N PRO A 231 -9.73 0.20 25.33
CA PRO A 231 -10.53 0.31 24.11
C PRO A 231 -12.02 0.04 24.33
N GLY A 232 -12.38 -0.72 25.36
CA GLY A 232 -13.77 -0.98 25.74
C GLY A 232 -14.59 0.30 25.95
N SER A 233 -13.99 1.36 26.48
CA SER A 233 -14.70 2.63 26.72
C SER A 233 -14.98 3.43 25.45
N LEU A 234 -14.40 3.04 24.31
CA LEU A 234 -14.63 3.64 23.00
C LEU A 234 -15.68 2.89 22.17
N HIS A 235 -16.41 1.93 22.76
CA HIS A 235 -17.49 1.19 22.09
C HIS A 235 -18.90 1.82 22.12
N PRO A 236 -19.26 2.77 23.02
CA PRO A 236 -20.54 3.46 22.94
C PRO A 236 -20.74 4.16 21.59
N GLY A 237 -22.00 4.36 21.18
CA GLY A 237 -22.32 5.06 19.93
C GLY A 237 -21.81 4.38 18.66
N TYR A 238 -21.69 3.04 18.65
CA TYR A 238 -21.06 2.30 17.54
C TYR A 238 -19.61 2.69 17.27
N CYS A 239 -18.91 3.11 18.32
CA CYS A 239 -17.55 3.66 18.25
C CYS A 239 -17.44 5.02 17.53
N ASP A 240 -18.55 5.70 17.27
CA ASP A 240 -18.60 7.03 16.68
C ASP A 240 -19.04 8.06 17.74
N PRO A 241 -18.24 9.10 18.04
CA PRO A 241 -17.05 9.56 17.31
C PRO A 241 -15.71 9.11 17.91
N TYR A 242 -15.70 8.04 18.71
CA TYR A 242 -14.50 7.62 19.43
C TYR A 242 -13.36 7.12 18.54
N ILE A 243 -13.64 6.41 17.44
CA ILE A 243 -12.61 6.01 16.46
C ILE A 243 -11.99 7.25 15.78
N PRO A 244 -12.78 8.19 15.21
CA PRO A 244 -12.27 9.45 14.69
C PRO A 244 -11.47 10.24 15.72
N ALA A 245 -11.99 10.35 16.95
CA ALA A 245 -11.31 11.08 18.00
C ALA A 245 -9.98 10.45 18.39
N LEU A 246 -9.89 9.12 18.48
CA LEU A 246 -8.62 8.44 18.74
C LEU A 246 -7.60 8.71 17.62
N ASN A 247 -8.00 8.56 16.36
CA ASN A 247 -7.12 8.79 15.21
C ASN A 247 -6.64 10.25 15.13
N GLN A 248 -7.52 11.21 15.46
CA GLN A 248 -7.14 12.60 15.60
C GLN A 248 -6.11 12.80 16.71
N GLN A 249 -6.29 12.18 17.87
CA GLN A 249 -5.32 12.29 18.96
C GLN A 249 -3.97 11.66 18.59
N ILE A 250 -3.96 10.55 17.84
CA ILE A 250 -2.72 9.96 17.32
C ILE A 250 -2.00 10.95 16.39
N ARG A 251 -2.71 11.53 15.41
CA ARG A 251 -2.16 12.51 14.46
C ARG A 251 -1.69 13.81 15.12
N ASP A 252 -2.45 14.34 16.08
CA ASP A 252 -2.28 15.72 16.57
C ASP A 252 -1.47 15.81 17.88
N VAL A 253 -1.37 14.71 18.65
CA VAL A 253 -0.77 14.72 19.99
C VAL A 253 0.51 13.89 20.08
N LEU A 254 0.62 12.80 19.32
CA LEU A 254 1.78 11.93 19.37
C LEU A 254 2.88 12.40 18.42
N ALA A 255 4.13 12.09 18.75
CA ALA A 255 5.29 12.45 17.94
C ALA A 255 5.54 11.47 16.78
N VAL A 256 4.95 10.27 16.84
CA VAL A 256 5.06 9.26 15.79
C VAL A 256 4.38 9.74 14.52
N GLU A 257 5.07 9.61 13.39
CA GLU A 257 4.51 9.93 12.08
C GLU A 257 3.83 8.68 11.50
N GLU A 258 2.50 8.73 11.40
CA GLU A 258 1.72 7.68 10.75
C GLU A 258 1.74 7.90 9.24
N THR A 259 2.40 6.98 8.53
CA THR A 259 2.82 7.19 7.15
C THR A 259 1.98 6.38 6.18
N LEU A 260 1.87 5.07 6.39
CA LEU A 260 1.24 4.15 5.43
C LEU A 260 0.19 3.28 6.13
N HIS A 261 -0.94 3.09 5.45
CA HIS A 261 -2.03 2.20 5.85
C HIS A 261 -2.14 1.06 4.86
N ILE A 262 -2.31 -0.15 5.38
CA ILE A 262 -2.44 -1.36 4.58
C ILE A 262 -3.58 -2.20 5.16
N ILE A 263 -4.45 -2.72 4.30
CA ILE A 263 -5.43 -3.75 4.65
C ILE A 263 -5.00 -5.05 4.00
N ASP A 264 -4.68 -6.04 4.83
CA ASP A 264 -4.60 -7.44 4.42
C ASP A 264 -6.01 -7.91 4.06
N ALA A 265 -6.22 -8.17 2.77
CA ALA A 265 -7.49 -8.55 2.20
C ALA A 265 -7.38 -9.84 1.38
N VAL A 266 -6.36 -10.69 1.59
CA VAL A 266 -6.30 -12.00 0.92
C VAL A 266 -7.52 -12.82 1.34
N PHE A 267 -7.74 -12.87 2.65
CA PHE A 267 -8.97 -13.36 3.26
C PHE A 267 -9.70 -12.23 3.99
N GLY A 268 -11.02 -12.31 4.04
CA GLY A 268 -11.85 -11.33 4.72
C GLY A 268 -12.99 -11.95 5.52
N CYS A 269 -13.68 -11.09 6.27
CA CYS A 269 -14.84 -11.47 7.06
C CYS A 269 -15.93 -10.41 6.91
N TYR A 270 -17.01 -10.66 6.16
CA TYR A 270 -18.13 -9.73 6.03
C TYR A 270 -19.24 -9.97 7.06
N SER A 271 -19.18 -11.08 7.82
CA SER A 271 -20.15 -11.43 8.86
C SER A 271 -19.51 -12.19 10.02
N GLY A 272 -20.00 -12.00 11.25
CA GLY A 272 -19.50 -12.69 12.44
C GLY A 272 -18.29 -12.05 13.12
N GLY A 273 -17.76 -10.94 12.60
CA GLY A 273 -16.70 -10.17 13.24
C GLY A 273 -17.11 -9.58 14.62
N PRO A 274 -16.15 -9.34 15.52
CA PRO A 274 -14.70 -9.34 15.27
C PRO A 274 -14.02 -10.72 15.39
N GLY A 275 -14.69 -11.73 15.95
CA GLY A 275 -14.11 -13.05 16.24
C GLY A 275 -14.46 -14.16 15.24
N GLY A 276 -15.16 -13.83 14.16
CA GLY A 276 -15.59 -14.80 13.14
C GLY A 276 -14.41 -15.36 12.33
N SER A 277 -14.56 -16.59 11.85
CA SER A 277 -13.67 -17.17 10.85
C SER A 277 -13.77 -16.43 9.50
N PRO A 278 -12.74 -16.48 8.65
CA PRO A 278 -12.83 -15.91 7.31
C PRO A 278 -14.00 -16.55 6.55
N ASN A 279 -14.76 -15.70 5.87
CA ASN A 279 -15.90 -16.10 5.04
C ASN A 279 -15.91 -15.37 3.69
N MET A 280 -14.81 -14.71 3.36
CA MET A 280 -14.54 -14.02 2.11
C MET A 280 -13.12 -14.35 1.66
N VAL A 281 -12.96 -14.56 0.36
CA VAL A 281 -11.66 -14.63 -0.31
C VAL A 281 -11.66 -13.46 -1.29
N TYR A 282 -10.81 -12.48 -1.04
CA TYR A 282 -10.71 -11.28 -1.88
C TYR A 282 -9.36 -11.19 -2.60
N GLU A 283 -8.38 -11.99 -2.15
CA GLU A 283 -7.08 -12.16 -2.81
C GLU A 283 -6.29 -10.85 -2.93
N GLY A 284 -6.54 -9.88 -2.02
CA GLY A 284 -6.12 -8.50 -2.19
C GLY A 284 -5.18 -7.94 -1.12
N ILE A 285 -4.48 -6.87 -1.49
CA ILE A 285 -3.82 -5.91 -0.61
C ILE A 285 -4.34 -4.53 -0.97
N ILE A 286 -4.78 -3.76 0.02
CA ILE A 286 -5.20 -2.35 -0.18
C ILE A 286 -4.17 -1.48 0.53
N MET A 287 -3.62 -0.46 -0.14
CA MET A 287 -2.53 0.39 0.38
C MET A 287 -2.77 1.88 0.07
N GLY A 288 -2.45 2.76 1.03
CA GLY A 288 -2.41 4.22 0.83
C GLY A 288 -1.96 4.99 2.08
N GLU A 289 -1.67 6.29 1.96
CA GLU A 289 -1.31 7.16 3.12
C GLU A 289 -2.53 7.83 3.78
N ASP A 290 -3.70 7.84 3.13
CA ASP A 290 -4.95 8.37 3.68
C ASP A 290 -5.76 7.25 4.36
N ARG A 291 -5.72 7.24 5.70
CA ARG A 291 -6.43 6.29 6.58
C ARG A 291 -7.95 6.23 6.35
N VAL A 292 -8.58 7.33 5.95
CA VAL A 292 -10.02 7.40 5.74
C VAL A 292 -10.35 6.87 4.35
N ALA A 293 -9.52 7.19 3.36
CA ALA A 293 -9.67 6.69 2.01
C ALA A 293 -9.55 5.16 1.95
N ILE A 294 -8.57 4.59 2.67
CA ILE A 294 -8.41 3.13 2.73
C ILE A 294 -9.61 2.45 3.41
N ASP A 295 -10.11 3.03 4.50
CA ASP A 295 -11.29 2.51 5.20
C ASP A 295 -12.56 2.66 4.35
N ALA A 296 -12.66 3.73 3.54
CA ALA A 296 -13.77 3.91 2.62
C ALA A 296 -13.77 2.85 1.51
N VAL A 297 -12.61 2.56 0.90
CA VAL A 297 -12.46 1.48 -0.09
C VAL A 297 -12.73 0.11 0.54
N GLY A 298 -12.16 -0.18 1.71
CA GLY A 298 -12.45 -1.44 2.41
C GLY A 298 -13.90 -1.57 2.87
N ARG A 299 -14.57 -0.46 3.21
CA ARG A 299 -16.01 -0.41 3.50
C ARG A 299 -16.83 -0.78 2.25
N ASP A 300 -16.50 -0.22 1.10
CA ASP A 300 -17.17 -0.51 -0.18
C ASP A 300 -17.06 -2.00 -0.54
N ILE A 301 -15.86 -2.57 -0.43
CA ILE A 301 -15.60 -4.00 -0.69
C ILE A 301 -16.42 -4.90 0.24
N LEU A 302 -16.56 -4.53 1.53
CA LEU A 302 -17.40 -5.29 2.47
C LEU A 302 -18.90 -5.13 2.18
N ASP A 303 -19.34 -3.96 1.71
CA ASP A 303 -20.73 -3.75 1.30
C ASP A 303 -21.08 -4.65 0.11
N ASP A 304 -20.23 -4.66 -0.92
CA ASP A 304 -20.34 -5.54 -2.09
C ASP A 304 -20.38 -7.03 -1.72
N ALA A 305 -19.67 -7.41 -0.65
CA ALA A 305 -19.69 -8.77 -0.09
C ALA A 305 -20.96 -9.09 0.73
N GLY A 306 -21.88 -8.13 0.91
CA GLY A 306 -23.12 -8.31 1.65
C GLY A 306 -23.00 -8.13 3.17
N CYS A 307 -22.08 -7.28 3.64
CA CYS A 307 -21.89 -7.00 5.05
C CYS A 307 -23.13 -6.36 5.71
N SER A 308 -23.88 -7.15 6.46
CA SER A 308 -25.11 -6.69 7.14
C SER A 308 -24.90 -5.59 8.18
N THR A 309 -23.67 -5.35 8.65
CA THR A 309 -23.34 -4.33 9.65
C THR A 309 -22.84 -3.02 9.05
N ILE A 310 -22.77 -2.91 7.72
CA ILE A 310 -22.12 -1.78 7.03
C ILE A 310 -22.72 -0.42 7.41
N TYR A 311 -24.04 -0.37 7.62
CA TYR A 311 -24.77 0.84 8.00
C TYR A 311 -24.32 1.46 9.34
N ARG A 312 -23.54 0.73 10.16
CA ARG A 312 -22.96 1.20 11.43
C ARG A 312 -21.57 1.82 11.26
N ALA A 313 -20.94 1.68 10.09
CA ALA A 313 -19.60 2.22 9.80
C ALA A 313 -19.64 3.73 9.49
N THR A 314 -20.40 4.49 10.28
CA THR A 314 -20.55 5.95 10.14
C THR A 314 -19.28 6.69 10.52
N HIS A 315 -18.43 6.07 11.35
CA HIS A 315 -17.16 6.64 11.79
C HIS A 315 -16.22 6.99 10.63
N VAL A 316 -16.33 6.30 9.48
CA VAL A 316 -15.56 6.63 8.27
C VAL A 316 -15.95 8.01 7.74
N ASP A 317 -17.25 8.30 7.67
CA ASP A 317 -17.76 9.60 7.22
C ASP A 317 -17.51 10.68 8.28
N THR A 318 -17.68 10.36 9.56
CA THR A 318 -17.38 11.29 10.66
C THR A 318 -15.89 11.68 10.65
N ALA A 319 -14.98 10.73 10.42
CA ALA A 319 -13.54 10.99 10.34
C ALA A 319 -13.16 11.95 9.20
N ALA A 320 -13.83 11.86 8.04
CA ALA A 320 -13.60 12.74 6.90
C ALA A 320 -14.03 14.20 7.15
N ASN A 321 -14.99 14.43 8.05
CA ASN A 321 -15.60 15.73 8.26
C ASN A 321 -14.98 16.48 9.46
N PRO A 322 -15.12 17.82 9.52
CA PRO A 322 -14.82 18.57 10.73
C PRO A 322 -15.60 18.03 11.94
N PRO A 323 -14.98 17.96 13.14
CA PRO A 323 -13.69 18.56 13.50
C PRO A 323 -12.47 17.66 13.25
N TYR A 324 -12.65 16.44 12.73
CA TYR A 324 -11.57 15.45 12.63
C TYR A 324 -10.69 15.67 11.40
N SER A 325 -11.32 15.86 10.24
CA SER A 325 -10.65 16.13 8.95
C SER A 325 -9.45 15.19 8.72
N LEU A 326 -9.67 13.89 8.91
CA LEU A 326 -8.63 12.86 8.92
C LEU A 326 -8.25 12.34 7.52
N GLY A 327 -9.06 12.66 6.51
CA GLY A 327 -8.88 12.15 5.15
C GLY A 327 -10.17 12.23 4.33
N VAL A 328 -10.25 11.48 3.23
CA VAL A 328 -11.37 11.49 2.29
C VAL A 328 -12.18 10.19 2.33
N ALA A 329 -13.47 10.27 2.63
CA ALA A 329 -14.38 9.11 2.60
C ALA A 329 -15.17 8.95 1.28
N ASN A 330 -15.22 10.00 0.46
CA ASN A 330 -15.98 9.95 -0.79
C ASN A 330 -15.18 9.21 -1.87
N LEU A 331 -15.64 8.00 -2.24
CA LEU A 331 -14.99 7.16 -3.26
C LEU A 331 -14.77 7.87 -4.60
N SER A 332 -15.63 8.82 -4.99
CA SER A 332 -15.46 9.58 -6.24
C SER A 332 -14.34 10.62 -6.19
N SER A 333 -13.76 10.82 -5.01
CA SER A 333 -12.65 11.74 -4.73
C SER A 333 -11.41 10.97 -4.25
N ILE A 334 -11.34 9.68 -4.56
CA ILE A 334 -10.18 8.81 -4.28
C ILE A 334 -9.68 8.29 -5.63
N GLU A 335 -8.40 8.49 -5.92
CA GLU A 335 -7.74 7.85 -7.07
C GLU A 335 -7.54 6.36 -6.73
N GLN A 336 -8.39 5.49 -7.29
CA GLN A 336 -8.28 4.06 -7.09
C GLN A 336 -7.49 3.41 -8.23
N ILE A 337 -6.37 2.77 -7.89
CA ILE A 337 -5.57 1.99 -8.84
C ILE A 337 -5.77 0.52 -8.50
N VAL A 338 -6.32 -0.26 -9.43
CA VAL A 338 -6.50 -1.70 -9.27
C VAL A 338 -5.56 -2.43 -10.21
N VAL A 339 -4.85 -3.43 -9.68
CA VAL A 339 -3.99 -4.34 -10.45
C VAL A 339 -4.35 -5.77 -10.10
N GLU A 340 -4.61 -6.59 -11.11
CA GLU A 340 -4.97 -7.99 -11.05
C GLU A 340 -3.81 -8.87 -11.55
N ASP A 341 -3.59 -9.96 -10.84
CA ASP A 341 -2.64 -11.04 -11.10
C ASP A 341 -1.22 -10.58 -11.50
N PRO A 342 -0.56 -9.69 -10.72
CA PRO A 342 0.77 -9.20 -11.04
C PRO A 342 1.81 -10.34 -11.12
N SER A 343 1.60 -11.46 -10.42
CA SER A 343 2.49 -12.63 -10.46
C SER A 343 2.38 -13.46 -11.74
N THR A 344 1.35 -13.23 -12.57
CA THR A 344 1.14 -14.05 -13.75
C THR A 344 2.31 -13.91 -14.73
N LYS A 345 2.94 -15.06 -15.00
CA LYS A 345 4.01 -15.19 -15.99
C LYS A 345 3.50 -14.85 -17.39
N VAL A 346 4.38 -14.29 -18.22
CA VAL A 346 4.13 -14.16 -19.66
C VAL A 346 3.86 -15.53 -20.27
N ARG A 347 2.77 -15.66 -21.02
CA ARG A 347 2.36 -16.90 -21.68
C ARG A 347 2.16 -16.70 -23.18
N ASN A 348 2.11 -17.82 -23.91
CA ASN A 348 1.73 -17.89 -25.31
C ASN A 348 2.55 -16.99 -26.24
N LEU A 349 3.85 -16.81 -25.98
CA LEU A 349 4.73 -16.06 -26.88
C LEU A 349 4.65 -16.67 -28.30
N GLN A 350 3.97 -15.96 -29.19
CA GLN A 350 3.88 -16.27 -30.61
C GLN A 350 5.03 -15.57 -31.32
N VAL A 351 5.71 -16.31 -32.19
CA VAL A 351 6.80 -15.80 -33.02
C VAL A 351 6.37 -15.94 -34.47
N THR A 352 5.95 -14.82 -35.07
CA THR A 352 5.48 -14.78 -36.46
C THR A 352 6.59 -14.24 -37.36
N LYS A 353 6.97 -15.01 -38.38
CA LYS A 353 7.97 -14.59 -39.37
C LYS A 353 7.30 -13.79 -40.48
N ASN A 354 7.62 -12.51 -40.59
CA ASN A 354 7.10 -11.59 -41.60
C ASN A 354 8.27 -10.96 -42.36
N TYR A 355 8.87 -11.70 -43.31
CA TYR A 355 10.11 -11.29 -43.96
C TYR A 355 10.11 -9.81 -44.40
N PRO A 356 11.13 -9.01 -44.01
CA PRO A 356 12.39 -9.41 -43.36
C PRO A 356 12.36 -9.43 -41.81
N ASP A 357 11.20 -9.24 -41.20
CA ASP A 357 11.01 -9.00 -39.77
C ASP A 357 10.49 -10.24 -39.02
N VAL A 358 10.60 -10.20 -37.69
CA VAL A 358 9.91 -11.13 -36.78
C VAL A 358 8.99 -10.33 -35.87
N THR A 359 7.72 -10.71 -35.81
CA THR A 359 6.75 -10.16 -34.86
C THR A 359 6.61 -11.12 -33.67
N LEU A 360 6.70 -10.58 -32.47
CA LEU A 360 6.50 -11.27 -31.21
C LEU A 360 5.22 -10.76 -30.58
N ASP A 361 4.31 -11.67 -30.21
CA ASP A 361 3.07 -11.32 -29.50
C ASP A 361 2.91 -12.24 -28.29
N TRP A 362 2.47 -11.71 -27.16
CA TRP A 362 2.24 -12.53 -25.96
C TRP A 362 0.97 -12.11 -25.20
N SER A 363 0.45 -13.05 -24.42
CA SER A 363 -0.72 -12.81 -23.56
C SER A 363 -0.28 -12.48 -22.14
N THR A 364 -0.86 -11.42 -21.56
CA THR A 364 -0.85 -11.16 -20.12
C THR A 364 -2.27 -10.86 -19.64
N PRO A 365 -2.69 -11.33 -18.45
CA PRO A 365 -4.04 -11.10 -17.94
C PRO A 365 -4.36 -9.62 -17.75
N GLU A 366 -3.33 -8.83 -17.41
CA GLU A 366 -3.44 -7.39 -17.24
C GLU A 366 -2.16 -6.65 -17.62
N TYR A 367 -2.31 -5.38 -18.01
CA TYR A 367 -1.21 -4.46 -18.30
C TYR A 367 -0.60 -3.92 -17.02
N SER A 368 0.27 -4.70 -16.36
CA SER A 368 0.94 -4.26 -15.14
C SER A 368 2.48 -4.25 -15.18
N GLY A 369 3.16 -4.75 -16.22
CA GLY A 369 4.63 -4.80 -16.23
C GLY A 369 5.29 -4.04 -17.38
N VAL A 370 6.60 -3.76 -17.21
CA VAL A 370 7.52 -3.44 -18.31
C VAL A 370 8.08 -4.75 -18.84
N TYR A 371 7.96 -5.04 -20.13
CA TYR A 371 8.50 -6.25 -20.73
C TYR A 371 9.89 -6.01 -21.31
N LYS A 372 10.81 -6.90 -20.97
CA LYS A 372 12.11 -7.00 -21.63
C LYS A 372 12.07 -8.13 -22.64
N VAL A 373 12.37 -7.80 -23.90
CA VAL A 373 12.50 -8.76 -24.99
C VAL A 373 13.96 -9.13 -25.11
N GLN A 374 14.25 -10.41 -24.96
CA GLN A 374 15.58 -10.98 -25.06
C GLN A 374 15.67 -11.86 -26.30
N ARG A 375 16.78 -11.74 -27.02
CA ARG A 375 17.09 -12.54 -28.21
C ARG A 375 18.41 -13.28 -28.01
N SER A 376 18.46 -14.54 -28.42
CA SER A 376 19.68 -15.34 -28.42
C SER A 376 19.80 -16.18 -29.68
N ILE A 377 21.02 -16.58 -30.02
CA ILE A 377 21.32 -17.63 -31.00
C ILE A 377 21.42 -19.03 -30.34
N ASP A 378 21.36 -19.08 -29.01
CA ASP A 378 21.40 -20.28 -28.19
C ASP A 378 20.03 -20.52 -27.51
N PRO A 379 19.37 -21.67 -27.71
CA PRO A 379 18.08 -21.97 -27.07
C PRO A 379 18.14 -21.99 -25.55
N GLU A 380 19.30 -22.22 -24.94
CA GLU A 380 19.47 -22.22 -23.49
C GLU A 380 19.60 -20.80 -22.91
N PHE A 381 19.77 -19.77 -23.77
CA PHE A 381 20.01 -18.38 -23.38
C PHE A 381 21.19 -18.22 -22.42
N GLY A 382 22.29 -18.96 -22.62
CA GLY A 382 23.52 -18.75 -21.86
C GLY A 382 24.10 -17.35 -22.08
N THR A 383 23.93 -16.81 -23.29
CA THR A 383 24.14 -15.41 -23.65
C THR A 383 22.94 -14.89 -24.43
N TYR A 384 22.61 -13.61 -24.31
CA TYR A 384 21.49 -12.99 -25.01
C TYR A 384 21.66 -11.48 -25.14
N ASP A 385 20.99 -10.90 -26.12
CA ASP A 385 20.80 -9.45 -26.26
C ASP A 385 19.44 -9.07 -25.67
N GLU A 386 19.39 -8.03 -24.85
CA GLU A 386 18.14 -7.36 -24.52
C GLU A 386 17.84 -6.34 -25.63
N ILE A 387 16.86 -6.65 -26.48
CA ILE A 387 16.61 -5.91 -27.73
C ILE A 387 15.50 -4.87 -27.57
N ALA A 388 14.68 -4.97 -26.54
CA ALA A 388 13.64 -3.99 -26.26
C ALA A 388 13.18 -4.02 -24.80
N THR A 389 12.73 -2.86 -24.34
CA THR A 389 12.06 -2.64 -23.04
C THR A 389 10.82 -1.81 -23.32
N LEU A 390 9.63 -2.36 -23.05
CA LEU A 390 8.37 -1.80 -23.57
C LEU A 390 7.17 -2.15 -22.69
N ASN A 391 6.11 -1.34 -22.79
CA ASN A 391 4.88 -1.47 -21.97
C ASN A 391 3.71 -2.07 -22.76
N GLU A 392 3.97 -2.54 -23.97
CA GLU A 392 3.02 -3.21 -24.85
C GLU A 392 3.25 -4.73 -24.85
N ASN A 393 2.33 -5.50 -25.43
CA ASN A 393 2.39 -6.96 -25.44
C ASN A 393 2.77 -7.54 -26.83
N SER A 394 3.36 -6.68 -27.66
CA SER A 394 3.84 -6.99 -29.00
C SER A 394 5.16 -6.29 -29.26
N TYR A 395 6.04 -6.89 -30.07
CA TYR A 395 7.29 -6.28 -30.48
C TYR A 395 7.70 -6.75 -31.88
N ILE A 396 8.28 -5.87 -32.69
CA ILE A 396 8.79 -6.19 -34.03
C ILE A 396 10.32 -6.12 -34.00
N ASP A 397 10.98 -7.26 -34.21
CA ASP A 397 12.42 -7.36 -34.45
C ASP A 397 12.70 -7.21 -35.94
N ALA A 398 12.95 -5.96 -36.36
CA ALA A 398 13.00 -5.57 -37.76
C ALA A 398 14.31 -6.00 -38.46
N GLY A 399 14.20 -6.51 -39.68
CA GLY A 399 15.32 -6.84 -40.57
C GLY A 399 16.13 -8.08 -40.18
N ILE A 400 15.72 -8.81 -39.14
CA ILE A 400 16.54 -9.86 -38.53
C ILE A 400 16.62 -11.15 -39.36
N LEU A 401 15.63 -11.43 -40.21
CA LEU A 401 15.61 -12.62 -41.08
C LEU A 401 16.50 -12.48 -42.34
N THR A 402 17.36 -11.47 -42.37
CA THR A 402 18.35 -11.28 -43.45
C THR A 402 19.64 -12.07 -43.20
N SER A 403 19.85 -12.62 -42.00
CA SER A 403 20.94 -13.53 -41.65
C SER A 403 20.52 -15.00 -41.81
N ASN A 404 21.50 -15.90 -41.95
CA ASN A 404 21.27 -17.36 -41.93
C ASN A 404 21.15 -17.89 -40.49
N ASP A 405 21.08 -17.01 -39.48
CA ASP A 405 21.09 -17.41 -38.08
C ASP A 405 19.70 -17.80 -37.59
N LYS A 406 19.66 -18.71 -36.63
CA LYS A 406 18.43 -19.10 -35.93
C LYS A 406 18.36 -18.34 -34.61
N TYR A 407 17.32 -17.54 -34.44
CA TYR A 407 17.07 -16.78 -33.22
C TYR A 407 16.02 -17.44 -32.33
N PHE A 408 16.23 -17.30 -31.02
CA PHE A 408 15.31 -17.66 -29.96
C PHE A 408 14.94 -16.40 -29.19
N TYR A 409 13.67 -16.32 -28.77
CA TYR A 409 13.14 -15.16 -28.06
C TYR A 409 12.61 -15.55 -26.69
N ARG A 410 12.85 -14.69 -25.71
CA ARG A 410 12.31 -14.77 -24.36
C ARG A 410 11.74 -13.40 -24.01
N VAL A 411 10.54 -13.38 -23.47
CA VAL A 411 9.94 -12.15 -22.93
C VAL A 411 9.85 -12.29 -21.43
N VAL A 412 10.46 -11.36 -20.72
CA VAL A 412 10.48 -11.34 -19.26
C VAL A 412 9.62 -10.17 -18.81
N LYS A 413 8.58 -10.45 -18.01
CA LYS A 413 7.87 -9.40 -17.28
C LYS A 413 8.83 -8.86 -16.24
N THR A 414 9.10 -7.58 -16.30
CA THR A 414 9.94 -6.84 -15.37
C THR A 414 9.21 -5.64 -14.82
N TRP A 415 9.80 -5.05 -13.82
CA TRP A 415 9.33 -3.86 -13.14
C TRP A 415 10.56 -2.96 -13.21
N GLY A 416 10.48 -1.94 -14.07
CA GLY A 416 11.62 -1.38 -14.83
C GLY A 416 12.82 -0.88 -14.03
#